data_AF-A0A7X2MGQ2-F1
#
_entry.id   AF-A0A7X2MGQ2-F1
#
_cell.length_a   1.000
_cell.length_b   1.000
_cell.length_c   1.000
_cell.angle_alpha   90.00
_cell.angle_beta   90.00
_cell.angle_gamma   90.00
#
_symmetry.space_group_name_H-M   'P 1'
#
loop_
_entity.id
_entity.type
_entity.pdbx_description
1 polymer ?
#
loop_
_entity_poly.entity_id
_entity_poly.type
_entity_poly.pdbx_seq_one_letter_code
_entity_poly.pdbx_strand_id
1 'polypeptide(L)'
;FNFLKILYALHKQKNITETELLEGQKCLKPFLVPTGIKAYMKDDEFLMLANRSSSPLKRSLILPNGVGIIDADYYNNPNNEGEIFVQLVNFGLKDQLIKKGDRIGQGIFLPYLVADNDEGGKETRTGGFGSSGK
;
A
#
# COMPACT_ATOMS: atom_id res chain seq x y z
N PHE A 1 -6.17 -5.13 20.95
CA PHE A 1 -7.17 -4.52 21.85
C PHE A 1 -7.08 -3.00 21.96
N ASN A 2 -5.93 -2.37 21.66
CA ASN A 2 -5.75 -0.92 21.81
C ASN A 2 -6.71 -0.10 20.94
N PHE A 3 -6.90 -0.44 19.66
CA PHE A 3 -7.81 0.31 18.77
C PHE A 3 -9.24 0.48 19.31
N LEU A 4 -9.90 -0.61 19.73
CA LEU A 4 -11.26 -0.54 20.29
C LEU A 4 -11.31 0.22 21.63
N LYS A 5 -10.27 0.07 22.47
CA LYS A 5 -10.14 0.82 23.73
C LYS A 5 -10.07 2.32 23.48
N ILE A 6 -9.28 2.74 22.47
CA ILE A 6 -9.15 4.14 22.07
C ILE A 6 -10.47 4.66 21.49
N LEU A 7 -11.12 3.93 20.58
CA LEU A 7 -12.43 4.31 20.05
C LEU A 7 -13.47 4.51 21.16
N TYR A 8 -13.50 3.60 22.14
CA TYR A 8 -14.40 3.73 23.28
C TYR A 8 -14.08 4.96 24.15
N ALA A 9 -12.79 5.22 24.42
CA ALA A 9 -12.36 6.40 25.18
C ALA A 9 -12.74 7.71 24.47
N LEU A 10 -12.55 7.79 23.15
CA LEU A 10 -12.96 8.92 22.32
C LEU A 10 -14.48 9.13 22.37
N HIS A 11 -15.27 8.05 22.22
CA HIS A 11 -16.72 8.11 22.31
C HIS A 11 -17.20 8.63 23.69
N LYS A 12 -16.48 8.30 24.77
CA LYS A 12 -16.75 8.78 26.13
C LYS A 12 -16.11 10.15 26.44
N GLN A 13 -15.54 10.83 25.45
CA GLN A 13 -14.87 12.14 25.61
C GLN A 13 -13.82 12.15 26.73
N LYS A 14 -13.12 11.03 26.90
CA LYS A 14 -12.02 10.93 27.87
C LYS A 14 -10.77 11.57 27.28
N ASN A 15 -9.92 12.13 28.15
CA ASN A 15 -8.59 12.56 27.75
C ASN A 15 -7.74 11.34 27.38
N ILE A 16 -7.08 11.39 26.24
CA ILE A 16 -6.21 10.34 25.69
C ILE A 16 -4.87 10.98 25.38
N THR A 17 -3.79 10.30 25.74
CA THR A 17 -2.44 10.75 25.44
C THR A 17 -2.09 10.51 23.96
N GLU A 18 -1.12 11.26 23.43
CA GLU A 18 -0.61 11.04 22.07
C GLU A 18 -0.06 9.62 21.87
N THR A 19 0.63 9.08 22.88
CA THR A 19 1.12 7.69 22.88
C THR A 19 -0.02 6.69 22.72
N GLU A 20 -1.10 6.85 23.46
CA GLU A 20 -2.28 5.97 23.39
C GLU A 20 -2.96 6.06 22.02
N LEU A 21 -3.06 7.25 21.43
CA LEU A 21 -3.57 7.44 20.07
C LEU A 21 -2.70 6.69 19.06
N LEU A 22 -1.38 6.82 19.16
CA LEU A 22 -0.43 6.13 18.27
C LEU A 22 -0.54 4.62 18.41
N GLU A 23 -0.67 4.09 19.63
CA GLU A 23 -0.89 2.67 19.87
C GLU A 23 -2.21 2.15 19.30
N GLY A 24 -3.28 2.95 19.36
CA GLY A 24 -4.55 2.64 18.70
C GLY A 24 -4.39 2.58 17.18
N GLN A 25 -3.72 3.58 16.59
CA GLN A 25 -3.52 3.67 15.15
C GLN A 25 -2.64 2.56 14.59
N LYS A 26 -1.66 2.04 15.35
CA LYS A 26 -0.81 0.92 14.94
C LYS A 26 -1.62 -0.31 14.49
N CYS A 27 -2.82 -0.52 15.03
CA CYS A 27 -3.68 -1.65 14.62
C CYS A 27 -4.16 -1.57 13.17
N LEU A 28 -4.29 -0.36 12.60
CA LEU A 28 -4.72 -0.15 11.21
C LEU A 28 -3.56 0.23 10.29
N LYS A 29 -2.33 0.27 10.79
CA LYS A 29 -1.15 0.57 9.98
C LYS A 29 -1.02 -0.51 8.89
N PRO A 30 -0.94 -0.13 7.60
CA PRO A 30 -0.73 -1.08 6.53
C PRO A 30 0.59 -1.86 6.70
N PHE A 31 0.54 -3.14 6.38
CA PHE A 31 1.72 -3.99 6.24
C PHE A 31 2.20 -3.97 4.80
N LEU A 32 3.47 -3.64 4.61
CA LEU A 32 4.15 -3.76 3.32
C LEU A 32 4.64 -5.21 3.16
N VAL A 33 3.95 -5.98 2.32
CA VAL A 33 4.34 -7.36 2.04
C VAL A 33 5.23 -7.38 0.80
N PRO A 34 6.52 -7.78 0.92
CA PRO A 34 7.43 -7.86 -0.22
C PRO A 34 6.96 -8.93 -1.19
N THR A 35 7.07 -8.64 -2.48
CA THR A 35 6.76 -9.62 -3.53
C THR A 35 8.00 -10.34 -4.04
N GLY A 36 9.21 -9.81 -3.79
CA GLY A 36 10.46 -10.31 -4.35
C GLY A 36 10.56 -10.16 -5.87
N ILE A 37 9.69 -9.35 -6.48
CA ILE A 37 9.70 -9.08 -7.92
C ILE A 37 9.71 -7.58 -8.18
N LYS A 38 10.22 -7.21 -9.36
CA LYS A 38 10.17 -5.89 -9.96
C LYS A 38 9.70 -6.03 -11.40
N ALA A 39 9.16 -4.97 -11.99
CA ALA A 39 8.61 -4.99 -13.34
C ALA A 39 9.18 -3.83 -14.16
N TYR A 40 9.63 -4.12 -15.38
CA TYR A 40 9.89 -3.11 -16.40
C TYR A 40 8.70 -3.08 -17.36
N MET A 41 8.45 -1.92 -17.99
CA MET A 41 7.38 -1.71 -18.97
C MET A 41 7.78 -0.55 -19.89
N LYS A 42 6.95 -0.25 -20.90
CA LYS A 42 7.20 0.92 -21.75
C LYS A 42 6.92 2.22 -21.01
N ASP A 43 7.44 3.33 -21.54
CA ASP A 43 7.27 4.66 -20.97
C ASP A 43 5.81 5.16 -20.98
N ASP A 44 4.94 4.54 -21.79
CA ASP A 44 3.50 4.83 -21.87
C ASP A 44 2.64 3.81 -21.13
N GLU A 45 3.24 2.96 -20.29
CA GLU A 45 2.58 1.92 -19.52
C GLU A 45 2.79 2.11 -18.01
N PHE A 46 1.82 1.68 -17.22
CA PHE A 46 1.97 1.49 -15.78
C PHE A 46 1.46 0.12 -15.37
N LEU A 47 1.96 -0.37 -14.23
CA LEU A 47 1.47 -1.61 -13.63
C LEU A 47 0.50 -1.29 -12.48
N MET A 48 -0.76 -1.65 -12.69
CA MET A 48 -1.79 -1.56 -11.66
C MET A 48 -1.77 -2.79 -10.75
N LEU A 49 -1.54 -2.59 -9.45
CA LEU A 49 -1.75 -3.60 -8.42
C LEU A 49 -3.17 -3.51 -7.88
N ALA A 50 -3.96 -4.54 -8.10
CA ALA A 50 -5.33 -4.64 -7.62
C ALA A 50 -5.48 -5.72 -6.55
N ASN A 51 -6.47 -5.53 -5.66
CA ASN A 51 -6.81 -6.56 -4.71
C ASN A 51 -7.45 -7.75 -5.43
N ARG A 52 -7.24 -8.96 -4.92
CA ARG A 52 -7.95 -10.14 -5.43
C ARG A 52 -9.37 -10.13 -4.90
N SER A 53 -10.34 -10.49 -5.74
CA SER A 53 -11.77 -10.50 -5.35
C SER A 53 -12.05 -11.32 -4.08
N SER A 54 -11.30 -12.42 -3.88
CA SER A 54 -11.43 -13.26 -2.69
C SER A 54 -10.83 -12.67 -1.41
N SER A 55 -9.91 -11.71 -1.51
CA SER A 55 -9.12 -11.25 -0.36
C SER A 55 -9.96 -10.57 0.72
N PRO A 56 -10.89 -9.63 0.40
CA PRO A 56 -11.73 -9.02 1.44
C PRO A 56 -12.63 -10.06 2.10
N LEU A 57 -13.31 -10.88 1.30
CA LEU A 57 -14.32 -11.82 1.80
C LEU A 57 -13.73 -13.00 2.56
N LYS A 58 -12.66 -13.62 2.04
CA LYS A 58 -12.11 -14.87 2.61
C LYS A 58 -10.99 -14.64 3.62
N ARG A 59 -10.30 -13.50 3.54
CA ARG A 59 -9.12 -13.20 4.37
C ARG A 59 -9.23 -11.91 5.16
N SER A 60 -10.27 -11.10 4.95
CA SER A 60 -10.36 -9.76 5.56
C SER A 60 -9.16 -8.87 5.24
N LEU A 61 -8.59 -9.01 4.03
CA LEU A 61 -7.44 -8.24 3.57
C LEU A 61 -7.83 -7.29 2.43
N ILE A 62 -7.44 -6.02 2.56
CA ILE A 62 -7.64 -4.97 1.54
C ILE A 62 -6.34 -4.23 1.21
N LEU A 63 -6.30 -3.68 0.00
CA LEU A 63 -5.37 -2.63 -0.39
C LEU A 63 -5.91 -1.28 0.14
N PRO A 64 -5.26 -0.64 1.13
CA PRO A 64 -5.76 0.61 1.70
C PRO A 64 -5.67 1.78 0.72
N ASN A 65 -4.78 1.70 -0.27
CA ASN A 65 -4.64 2.66 -1.36
C ASN A 65 -5.62 2.42 -2.52
N GLY A 66 -6.53 1.44 -2.43
CA GLY A 66 -7.47 1.06 -3.48
C GLY A 66 -6.79 0.26 -4.60
N VAL A 67 -5.93 0.93 -5.37
CA VAL A 67 -5.02 0.32 -6.36
C VAL A 67 -3.59 0.85 -6.13
N GLY A 68 -2.61 -0.02 -6.30
CA GLY A 68 -1.21 0.39 -6.41
C GLY A 68 -0.90 0.81 -7.84
N ILE A 69 -0.25 1.94 -8.02
CA ILE A 69 0.28 2.39 -9.31
C ILE A 69 1.79 2.24 -9.23
N ILE A 70 2.34 1.40 -10.11
CA ILE A 70 3.78 1.22 -10.27
C ILE A 70 4.16 1.86 -11.60
N ASP A 71 4.90 2.95 -11.51
CA ASP A 71 5.37 3.73 -12.65
C ASP A 71 6.55 3.03 -13.35
N ALA A 72 6.74 3.30 -14.65
CA ALA A 72 7.79 2.66 -15.44
C ALA A 72 9.21 2.93 -14.89
N ASP A 73 9.44 4.13 -14.33
CA ASP A 73 10.71 4.56 -13.75
C ASP A 73 10.98 4.00 -12.33
N TYR A 74 10.03 3.23 -11.76
CA TYR A 74 10.23 2.57 -10.48
C TYR A 74 11.27 1.43 -10.56
N TYR A 75 11.44 0.83 -11.75
CA TYR A 75 12.39 -0.24 -11.99
C TYR A 75 13.85 0.23 -11.80
N ASN A 76 14.67 -0.54 -11.07
CA ASN A 76 16.06 -0.21 -10.79
C ASN A 76 16.29 1.13 -10.05
N ASN A 77 15.28 1.66 -9.36
CA ASN A 77 15.49 2.84 -8.52
C ASN A 77 16.57 2.57 -7.43
N PRO A 78 17.32 3.60 -7.00
CA PRO A 78 18.47 3.42 -6.12
C PRO A 78 18.11 2.98 -4.69
N ASN A 79 16.88 3.17 -4.23
CA ASN A 79 16.50 2.89 -2.84
C ASN A 79 16.13 1.43 -2.60
N ASN A 80 15.38 0.79 -3.51
CA ASN A 80 14.94 -0.60 -3.31
C ASN A 80 14.96 -1.47 -4.58
N GLU A 81 15.73 -1.07 -5.60
CA GLU A 81 15.87 -1.79 -6.88
C GLU A 81 14.57 -1.93 -7.70
N GLY A 82 13.48 -1.30 -7.26
CA GLY A 82 12.16 -1.46 -7.84
C GLY A 82 11.37 -2.64 -7.28
N GLU A 83 11.76 -3.20 -6.12
CA GLU A 83 10.98 -4.26 -5.48
C GLU A 83 9.56 -3.75 -5.20
N ILE A 84 8.58 -4.51 -5.72
CA ILE A 84 7.18 -4.21 -5.54
C ILE A 84 6.71 -4.73 -4.19
N PHE A 85 5.99 -3.89 -3.43
CA PHE A 85 5.32 -4.28 -2.20
C PHE A 85 3.80 -4.14 -2.34
N VAL A 86 3.08 -5.08 -1.73
CA VAL A 86 1.62 -5.01 -1.62
C VAL A 86 1.26 -4.50 -0.23
N GLN A 87 0.64 -3.33 -0.17
CA GLN A 87 0.10 -2.77 1.08
C GLN A 87 -1.15 -3.51 1.50
N LEU A 88 -1.15 -4.18 2.65
CA LEU A 88 -2.31 -4.90 3.16
C LEU A 88 -2.74 -4.38 4.52
N VAL A 89 -4.03 -4.13 4.66
CA VAL A 89 -4.68 -3.94 5.95
C VAL A 89 -5.58 -5.13 6.24
N ASN A 90 -5.39 -5.72 7.41
CA ASN A 90 -6.31 -6.70 7.98
C ASN A 90 -7.41 -5.97 8.74
N PHE A 91 -8.62 -5.97 8.18
CA PHE A 91 -9.80 -5.40 8.84
C PHE A 91 -10.63 -6.46 9.59
N GLY A 92 -10.13 -7.70 9.65
CA GLY A 92 -10.74 -8.79 10.38
C GLY A 92 -10.42 -8.76 11.88
N LEU A 93 -11.13 -9.59 12.65
CA LEU A 93 -10.95 -9.73 14.10
C LEU A 93 -9.84 -10.71 14.50
N LYS A 94 -9.20 -11.37 13.53
CA LYS A 94 -8.17 -12.38 13.74
C LYS A 94 -6.97 -12.10 12.84
N ASP A 95 -5.79 -12.43 13.35
CA ASP A 95 -4.55 -12.35 12.57
C ASP A 95 -4.62 -13.21 11.32
N GLN A 96 -4.03 -12.69 10.24
CA GLN A 96 -3.90 -13.40 8.97
C GLN A 96 -2.46 -13.82 8.79
N LEU A 97 -2.22 -15.13 8.66
CA LEU A 97 -0.93 -15.66 8.26
C LEU A 97 -0.81 -15.62 6.74
N ILE A 98 0.20 -14.90 6.23
CA ILE A 98 0.59 -14.92 4.82
C ILE A 98 1.81 -15.84 4.69
N LYS A 99 1.67 -16.91 3.93
CA LYS A 99 2.77 -17.87 3.68
C LYS A 99 3.54 -17.48 2.43
N LYS A 100 4.82 -17.84 2.36
CA LYS A 100 5.59 -17.74 1.12
C LYS A 100 4.87 -18.49 0.00
N GLY A 101 4.69 -17.83 -1.15
CA GLY A 101 3.94 -18.37 -2.29
C GLY A 101 2.45 -18.05 -2.29
N ASP A 102 1.91 -17.43 -1.24
CA ASP A 102 0.53 -16.96 -1.25
C ASP A 102 0.34 -15.87 -2.31
N ARG A 103 -0.77 -15.99 -3.05
CA ARG A 103 -1.21 -14.95 -3.98
C ARG A 103 -1.94 -13.85 -3.21
N ILE A 104 -1.25 -12.72 -3.01
CA ILE A 104 -1.70 -11.59 -2.18
C ILE A 104 -2.31 -10.42 -2.96
N GLY A 105 -2.09 -10.34 -4.27
CA GLY A 105 -2.60 -9.31 -5.16
C GLY A 105 -2.61 -9.80 -6.61
N GLN A 106 -2.89 -8.91 -7.54
CA GLN A 106 -2.78 -9.15 -8.97
C GLN A 106 -2.28 -7.89 -9.67
N GLY A 107 -1.48 -8.06 -10.72
CA GLY A 107 -0.92 -6.99 -11.53
C GLY A 107 -1.56 -6.95 -12.92
N ILE A 108 -1.87 -5.75 -13.42
CA ILE A 108 -2.39 -5.53 -14.77
C ILE A 108 -1.59 -4.39 -15.40
N PHE A 109 -0.90 -4.66 -16.52
CA PHE A 109 -0.25 -3.61 -17.31
C PHE A 109 -1.31 -2.89 -18.14
N LEU A 110 -1.29 -1.56 -18.09
CA LEU A 110 -2.24 -0.70 -18.78
C LEU A 110 -1.49 0.48 -19.42
N PRO A 111 -1.87 0.89 -20.64
CA PRO A 111 -1.36 2.12 -21.21
C PRO A 111 -1.97 3.34 -20.51
N TYR A 112 -1.27 4.48 -20.54
CA TYR A 112 -1.80 5.76 -20.11
C TYR A 112 -1.45 6.88 -21.08
N LEU A 113 -2.19 7.99 -20.98
CA LEU A 113 -1.93 9.21 -21.74
C LEU A 113 -1.42 10.29 -20.77
N VAL A 114 -0.55 11.15 -21.27
CA VAL A 114 -0.05 12.32 -20.55
C VAL A 114 -0.93 13.52 -20.88
N ALA A 115 -1.18 14.38 -19.89
CA ALA A 115 -1.91 15.62 -20.13
C ALA A 115 -1.05 16.64 -20.90
N ASP A 116 -1.69 17.47 -21.71
CA ASP A 116 -0.98 18.54 -22.42
C ASP A 116 -0.30 19.49 -21.42
N ASN A 117 0.96 19.86 -21.70
CA ASN A 117 1.79 20.73 -20.86
C ASN A 117 2.10 20.18 -19.45
N ASP A 118 2.05 18.86 -19.24
CA ASP A 118 2.57 18.28 -18.00
C ASP A 118 4.11 18.38 -17.98
N GLU A 119 4.65 19.34 -17.23
CA GLU A 119 6.08 19.48 -16.96
C GLU A 119 6.58 18.49 -15.88
N GLY A 120 5.65 17.77 -15.23
CA GLY A 120 5.87 16.86 -14.11
C GLY A 120 6.39 15.47 -14.54
N GLY A 121 7.55 15.43 -15.19
CA GLY A 121 8.19 14.17 -15.61
C GLY A 121 9.72 14.18 -15.58
N LYS A 122 10.34 15.24 -15.06
CA LYS A 122 11.81 15.43 -15.15
C LYS A 122 12.59 14.85 -13.98
N GLU A 123 11.93 14.46 -12.89
CA GLU A 123 12.61 13.84 -11.76
C GLU A 123 12.37 12.33 -11.76
N THR A 124 13.46 11.58 -11.95
CA THR A 124 13.45 10.13 -11.78
C THR A 124 13.03 9.79 -10.36
N ARG A 125 11.99 8.97 -10.19
CA ARG A 125 11.58 8.55 -8.85
C ARG A 125 12.72 7.80 -8.15
N THR A 126 13.05 8.25 -6.95
CA THR A 126 14.04 7.58 -6.12
C THR A 126 13.44 6.49 -5.26
N GLY A 127 12.11 6.46 -5.01
CA GLY A 127 11.45 5.44 -4.20
C GLY A 127 9.91 5.51 -4.24
N GLY A 128 9.23 4.73 -3.38
CA GLY A 128 7.76 4.69 -3.23
C GLY A 128 7.30 4.89 -1.78
N PHE A 129 5.98 4.80 -1.52
CA PHE A 129 5.37 4.89 -0.17
C PHE A 129 5.54 6.24 0.56
N GLY A 130 5.20 7.35 -0.11
CA GLY A 130 5.33 8.69 0.49
C GLY A 130 6.72 9.33 0.29
N SER A 131 7.54 8.77 -0.60
CA SER A 131 8.82 9.32 -1.03
C SER A 131 8.73 10.72 -1.66
N SER A 132 7.53 11.18 -2.01
CA SER A 132 7.27 12.55 -2.51
C SER A 132 7.22 13.62 -1.41
N GLY A 133 7.49 13.27 -0.15
CA GLY A 133 7.83 14.25 0.90
C GLY A 133 6.69 15.15 1.38
N LYS A 134 5.45 14.66 1.41
CA LYS A 134 4.34 15.31 2.12
C LYS A 134 3.77 14.44 3.22
#